data_AF-A0A1W9GYG1-F1
#
_entry.id   AF-A0A1W9GYG1-F1
#
_cell.length_a   1.000
_cell.length_b   1.000
_cell.length_c   1.000
_cell.angle_alpha   90.00
_cell.angle_beta   90.00
_cell.angle_gamma   90.00
#
_symmetry.space_group_name_H-M   'P 1'
#
loop_
_entity.id
_entity.type
_entity.pdbx_description
1 polymer ?
#
loop_
_entity_poly.entity_id
_entity_poly.type
_entity_poly.pdbx_seq_one_letter_code
_entity_poly.pdbx_strand_id
1 'polypeptide(L)'
;MTQRFTGWHMAAILTGFFAVVIAVNFTMARIAVATFGGTVVDNSYVASQHYARWLSDAEAQDRAGWRAETDIVAGRVTLTLHRAGRPVAGARVRASARHPLGALPDRVIELAPAATPGRYRDEEIGRA
;
A
#
# COMPACT_ATOMS: atom_id res chain seq x y z
N MET A 1 25.45 12.81 -60.41
CA MET A 1 24.73 14.04 -60.02
C MET A 1 24.91 14.23 -58.52
N THR A 2 25.70 15.21 -58.09
CA THR A 2 25.88 15.52 -56.67
C THR A 2 24.70 16.37 -56.19
N GLN A 3 23.84 15.78 -55.37
CA GLN A 3 22.78 16.51 -54.67
C GLN A 3 23.44 17.54 -53.75
N ARG A 4 23.12 18.83 -53.91
CA ARG A 4 23.69 19.90 -53.08
C ARG A 4 22.99 19.90 -51.73
N PHE A 5 23.76 19.76 -50.66
CA PHE A 5 23.28 19.99 -49.30
C PHE A 5 22.85 21.45 -49.17
N THR A 6 21.61 21.69 -48.71
CA THR A 6 21.01 23.03 -48.58
C THR A 6 20.56 23.26 -47.14
N GLY A 7 20.17 24.50 -46.81
CA GLY A 7 19.60 24.84 -45.51
C GLY A 7 18.37 24.01 -45.13
N TRP A 8 17.59 23.54 -46.11
CA TRP A 8 16.46 22.64 -45.87
C TRP A 8 16.90 21.26 -45.36
N HIS A 9 18.02 20.75 -45.85
CA HIS A 9 18.59 19.49 -45.36
C HIS A 9 19.04 19.63 -43.90
N MET A 10 19.71 20.75 -43.58
CA MET A 10 20.14 21.05 -42.21
C MET A 10 18.93 21.22 -41.26
N ALA A 11 17.89 21.94 -41.68
CA ALA A 11 16.68 22.14 -40.89
C ALA A 11 15.94 20.82 -40.62
N ALA A 12 15.82 19.95 -41.63
CA ALA A 12 15.22 18.62 -41.47
C ALA A 12 16.03 17.73 -40.51
N ILE A 13 17.36 17.75 -40.60
CA ILE A 13 18.23 16.98 -39.71
C ILE A 13 18.12 17.48 -38.26
N LEU A 14 18.20 18.80 -38.04
CA LEU A 14 18.06 19.40 -36.70
C LEU A 14 16.70 19.06 -36.08
N THR A 15 15.62 19.23 -36.85
CA THR A 15 14.27 18.94 -36.36
C THR A 15 14.11 17.45 -36.03
N GLY A 16 14.61 16.56 -36.89
CA GLY A 16 14.59 15.12 -36.66
C GLY A 16 15.39 14.71 -35.41
N PHE A 17 16.57 15.29 -35.21
CA PHE A 17 17.39 15.05 -34.02
C PHE A 17 16.64 15.43 -32.73
N PHE A 18 16.09 16.66 -32.67
CA PHE A 18 15.33 17.10 -31.50
C PHE A 18 14.05 16.29 -31.30
N ALA A 19 13.34 15.92 -32.36
CA ALA A 19 12.15 15.07 -32.25
C ALA A 19 12.46 13.72 -31.59
N VAL A 20 13.58 13.09 -31.94
CA VAL A 20 14.03 11.83 -31.30
C VAL A 20 14.35 12.06 -29.82
N VAL A 21 15.13 13.10 -29.50
CA VAL A 21 15.48 13.43 -28.10
C VAL A 21 14.22 13.68 -27.26
N ILE A 22 13.27 14.45 -27.79
CA ILE A 22 11.99 14.74 -27.15
C ILE A 22 11.21 13.44 -26.93
N ALA A 23 11.07 12.60 -27.96
CA ALA A 23 10.34 11.34 -27.86
C ALA A 23 10.92 10.41 -26.79
N VAL A 24 12.25 10.29 -26.74
CA VAL A 24 12.94 9.49 -25.71
C VAL A 24 12.71 10.07 -24.32
N ASN A 25 12.87 11.39 -24.14
CA ASN A 25 12.66 12.04 -22.84
C ASN A 25 11.22 11.89 -22.33
N PHE A 26 10.22 12.08 -23.19
CA PHE A 26 8.82 11.86 -22.82
C PHE A 26 8.53 10.39 -22.52
N THR A 27 9.13 9.45 -23.26
CA THR A 27 8.99 8.01 -22.99
C THR A 27 9.59 7.67 -21.63
N MET A 28 10.80 8.14 -21.34
CA MET A 28 11.44 7.96 -20.05
C MET A 28 10.63 8.59 -18.92
N ALA A 29 10.13 9.82 -19.09
CA ALA A 29 9.28 10.49 -18.10
C ALA A 29 7.97 9.71 -17.88
N ARG A 30 7.34 9.19 -18.95
CA ARG A 30 6.14 8.37 -18.87
C ARG A 30 6.40 7.08 -18.12
N ILE A 31 7.49 6.39 -18.42
CA ILE A 31 7.91 5.17 -17.71
C ILE A 31 8.18 5.52 -16.25
N ALA A 32 8.99 6.54 -15.95
CA ALA A 32 9.33 6.93 -14.58
C ALA A 32 8.10 7.25 -13.73
N VAL A 33 7.15 8.02 -14.26
CA VAL A 33 5.90 8.35 -13.54
C VAL A 33 4.98 7.14 -13.43
N ALA A 34 4.94 6.24 -14.42
CA ALA A 34 4.09 5.07 -14.39
C ALA A 34 4.63 3.92 -13.53
N THR A 35 5.96 3.80 -13.39
CA THR A 35 6.61 2.68 -12.67
C THR A 35 7.02 3.05 -11.25
N PHE A 36 7.30 4.33 -10.94
CA PHE A 36 7.41 4.77 -9.55
C PHE A 36 6.00 4.97 -8.97
N GLY A 37 5.46 3.87 -8.44
CA GLY A 37 4.19 3.83 -7.73
C GLY A 37 4.25 4.58 -6.40
N GLY A 38 4.04 5.89 -6.46
CA GLY A 38 3.79 6.73 -5.29
C GLY A 38 5.06 7.06 -4.50
N THR A 39 5.33 8.36 -4.38
CA THR A 39 6.14 8.86 -3.27
C THR A 39 5.59 8.27 -1.97
N VAL A 40 6.51 7.78 -1.15
CA VAL A 40 6.28 7.57 0.27
C VAL A 40 5.73 8.90 0.82
N VAL A 41 4.41 8.92 1.02
CA VAL A 41 3.75 9.66 2.09
C VAL A 41 3.64 11.19 1.91
N ASP A 42 2.44 11.69 1.57
CA ASP A 42 1.93 13.02 2.00
C ASP A 42 1.59 13.05 3.52
N ASN A 43 1.67 11.88 4.17
CA ASN A 43 1.10 11.61 5.48
C ASN A 43 2.08 11.75 6.66
N SER A 44 3.34 12.19 6.49
CA SER A 44 4.26 12.37 7.63
C SER A 44 3.86 13.61 8.44
N TYR A 45 3.44 14.66 7.73
CA TYR A 45 2.98 15.91 8.34
C TYR A 45 1.56 15.81 8.90
N VAL A 46 0.68 15.02 8.27
CA VAL A 46 -0.66 14.75 8.80
C VAL A 46 -0.59 13.76 9.96
N ALA A 47 0.29 12.76 9.90
CA ALA A 47 0.51 11.85 11.01
C ALA A 47 1.07 12.55 12.25
N SER A 48 1.97 13.52 12.09
CA SER A 48 2.48 14.29 13.24
C SER A 48 1.39 15.14 13.91
N GLN A 49 0.45 15.70 13.14
CA GLN A 49 -0.68 16.46 13.68
C GLN A 49 -1.66 15.61 14.49
N HIS A 50 -1.85 14.35 14.11
CA HIS A 50 -2.77 13.44 14.79
C HIS A 50 -2.10 12.60 15.89
N TYR A 51 -0.78 12.66 16.04
CA TYR A 51 -0.03 11.84 16.98
C TYR A 51 -0.56 11.92 18.42
N ALA A 52 -0.81 13.13 18.94
CA ALA A 52 -1.34 13.32 20.29
C ALA A 52 -2.73 12.69 20.46
N ARG A 53 -3.58 12.75 19.42
CA ARG A 53 -4.91 12.11 19.43
C ARG A 53 -4.77 10.59 19.47
N TRP A 54 -3.91 10.01 18.63
CA TRP A 54 -3.67 8.57 18.63
C TRP A 54 -3.10 8.07 19.95
N LEU A 55 -2.23 8.86 20.60
CA LEU A 55 -1.72 8.54 21.93
C LEU A 55 -2.86 8.51 22.96
N SER A 56 -3.75 9.52 22.94
CA SER A 56 -4.90 9.54 23.85
C SER A 56 -5.90 8.39 23.60
N ASP A 57 -6.10 8.01 22.34
CA ASP A 57 -6.95 6.87 21.97
C ASP A 57 -6.31 5.54 22.42
N ALA A 58 -4.99 5.39 22.28
CA ALA A 58 -4.25 4.23 22.76
C ALA A 58 -4.32 4.13 24.30
N GLU A 59 -4.12 5.23 25.02
CA GLU A 59 -4.27 5.26 26.49
C GLU A 59 -5.70 4.93 26.94
N ALA A 60 -6.71 5.34 26.17
CA ALA A 60 -8.10 4.98 26.44
C ALA A 60 -8.35 3.48 26.19
N GLN A 61 -7.76 2.90 25.14
CA GLN A 61 -7.82 1.47 24.86
C GLN A 61 -7.13 0.63 25.95
N ASP A 62 -5.95 1.08 26.39
CA ASP A 62 -5.20 0.44 27.48
C ASP A 62 -5.98 0.50 28.80
N ARG A 63 -6.56 1.65 29.14
CA ARG A 63 -7.44 1.77 30.32
C ARG A 63 -8.69 0.90 30.24
N ALA A 64 -9.24 0.72 29.04
CA ALA A 64 -10.34 -0.21 28.81
C ALA A 64 -9.92 -1.69 28.82
N GLY A 65 -8.61 -1.96 28.94
CA GLY A 65 -8.02 -3.28 29.08
C GLY A 65 -8.02 -4.10 27.78
N TRP A 66 -8.08 -3.45 26.62
CA TRP A 66 -8.00 -4.13 25.34
C TRP A 66 -6.60 -4.71 25.13
N ARG A 67 -6.53 -5.96 24.65
CA ARG A 67 -5.31 -6.58 24.15
C ARG A 67 -5.62 -7.32 22.86
N ALA A 68 -4.84 -7.02 21.83
CA ALA A 68 -4.95 -7.62 20.51
C ALA A 68 -3.58 -8.17 20.12
N GLU A 69 -3.47 -9.49 20.00
CA GLU A 69 -2.25 -10.20 19.61
C GLU A 69 -2.46 -10.82 18.24
N THR A 70 -1.57 -10.53 17.30
CA THR A 70 -1.66 -11.05 15.93
C THR A 70 -0.51 -11.99 15.66
N ASP A 71 -0.80 -13.12 15.05
CA ASP A 71 0.18 -14.12 14.62
C ASP A 71 -0.09 -14.53 13.18
N ILE A 72 0.97 -14.89 12.45
CA ILE A 72 0.90 -15.34 11.07
C ILE A 72 1.62 -16.68 10.97
N VAL A 73 0.84 -17.75 10.83
CA VAL A 73 1.37 -19.12 10.73
C VAL A 73 0.95 -19.73 9.40
N ALA A 74 1.91 -20.24 8.64
CA ALA A 74 1.69 -20.86 7.34
C ALA A 74 0.87 -19.98 6.36
N GLY A 75 1.09 -18.66 6.39
CA GLY A 75 0.39 -17.70 5.52
C GLY A 75 -1.02 -17.32 5.98
N ARG A 76 -1.47 -17.78 7.16
CA ARG A 76 -2.78 -17.46 7.72
C ARG A 76 -2.69 -16.48 8.87
N VAL A 77 -3.58 -15.50 8.88
CA VAL A 77 -3.65 -14.51 9.95
C VAL A 77 -4.53 -15.01 11.09
N THR A 78 -4.00 -15.00 12.30
CA THR A 78 -4.72 -15.25 13.55
C THR A 78 -4.69 -14.00 14.41
N LEU A 79 -5.83 -13.62 14.96
CA LEU A 79 -5.94 -12.57 15.98
C LEU A 79 -6.48 -13.18 17.28
N THR A 80 -5.85 -12.86 18.40
CA THR A 80 -6.37 -13.13 19.75
C THR A 80 -6.76 -11.81 20.40
N LEU A 81 -8.03 -11.68 20.79
CA LEU A 81 -8.63 -10.45 21.28
C LEU A 81 -9.17 -10.65 22.71
N HIS A 82 -8.64 -9.85 23.63
CA HIS A 82 -9.05 -9.79 25.02
C HIS A 82 -9.49 -8.39 25.42
N ARG A 83 -10.40 -8.31 26.38
CA ARG A 83 -10.79 -7.07 27.06
C ARG A 83 -10.85 -7.33 28.55
N ALA A 84 -10.09 -6.56 29.33
CA ALA A 84 -9.94 -6.71 30.78
C ALA A 84 -9.64 -8.17 31.18
N GLY A 85 -8.77 -8.84 30.43
CA GLY A 85 -8.37 -10.25 30.67
C GLY A 85 -9.39 -11.31 30.22
N ARG A 86 -10.56 -10.92 29.70
CA ARG A 86 -11.57 -11.86 29.19
C ARG A 86 -11.53 -11.94 27.66
N PRO A 87 -11.65 -13.14 27.07
CA PRO A 87 -11.72 -13.26 25.61
C PRO A 87 -12.97 -12.57 25.07
N VAL A 88 -12.84 -11.82 23.98
CA VAL A 88 -13.96 -11.13 23.34
C VAL A 88 -14.56 -12.02 22.27
N ALA A 89 -15.76 -12.57 22.53
CA ALA A 89 -16.52 -13.35 21.55
C ALA A 89 -17.48 -12.46 20.75
N GLY A 90 -17.73 -12.82 19.49
CA GLY A 90 -18.75 -12.17 18.64
C GLY A 90 -18.36 -10.80 18.07
N ALA A 91 -17.08 -10.41 18.14
CA ALA A 91 -16.62 -9.19 17.47
C ALA A 91 -16.58 -9.40 15.94
N ARG A 92 -16.82 -8.32 15.20
CA ARG A 92 -16.53 -8.28 13.76
C ARG A 92 -15.11 -7.78 13.58
N VAL A 93 -14.25 -8.61 12.99
CA VAL A 93 -12.82 -8.31 12.86
C VAL A 93 -12.42 -8.26 11.39
N ARG A 94 -11.80 -7.15 10.98
CA ARG A 94 -11.23 -6.94 9.65
C ARG A 94 -9.74 -6.66 9.76
N ALA A 95 -8.95 -7.33 8.95
CA ALA A 95 -7.54 -7.02 8.74
C ALA A 95 -7.34 -6.41 7.35
N SER A 96 -6.43 -5.43 7.24
CA SER A 96 -5.95 -4.93 5.94
C SER A 96 -4.51 -5.35 5.74
N ALA A 97 -4.27 -6.16 4.71
CA ALA A 97 -2.93 -6.55 4.28
C ALA A 97 -2.43 -5.58 3.21
N ARG A 98 -1.33 -4.88 3.52
CA ARG A 98 -0.71 -3.88 2.62
C ARG A 98 0.53 -4.44 1.96
N HIS A 99 0.71 -4.17 0.68
CA HIS A 99 1.94 -4.53 0.00
C HIS A 99 3.06 -3.58 0.46
N PRO A 100 4.24 -4.10 0.89
CA PRO A 100 5.29 -3.27 1.46
C PRO A 100 5.84 -2.22 0.48
N LEU A 101 5.72 -2.48 -0.82
CA LEU A 101 6.16 -1.57 -1.89
C LEU A 101 5.02 -0.74 -2.50
N GLY A 102 3.85 -0.66 -1.84
CA GLY A 102 2.79 0.34 -2.12
C GLY A 102 2.06 0.27 -3.46
N ALA A 103 2.53 -0.54 -4.42
CA ALA A 103 1.99 -0.56 -5.79
C ALA A 103 0.69 -1.35 -5.94
N LEU A 104 0.33 -2.19 -4.96
CA LEU A 104 -0.86 -3.04 -5.02
C LEU A 104 -1.91 -2.55 -4.01
N PRO A 105 -3.21 -2.62 -4.36
CA PRO A 105 -4.28 -2.25 -3.46
C PRO A 105 -4.25 -3.10 -2.19
N ASP A 106 -4.59 -2.47 -1.07
CA ASP A 106 -4.81 -3.13 0.20
C ASP A 106 -5.81 -4.29 0.06
N ARG A 107 -5.44 -5.47 0.55
CA ARG A 107 -6.33 -6.62 0.60
C ARG A 107 -7.03 -6.66 1.95
N VAL A 108 -8.34 -6.46 1.94
CA VAL A 108 -9.19 -6.64 3.12
C VAL A 108 -9.43 -8.13 3.35
N ILE A 109 -9.21 -8.58 4.58
CA ILE A 109 -9.40 -9.95 5.04
C ILE A 109 -10.40 -9.88 6.21
N GLU A 110 -11.56 -10.53 6.05
CA GLU A 110 -12.50 -10.73 7.16
C GLU A 110 -12.01 -11.92 7.99
N LEU A 111 -11.92 -11.73 9.31
CA LEU A 111 -11.52 -12.80 10.24
C LEU A 111 -12.77 -13.36 10.92
N ALA A 112 -13.00 -14.66 10.73
CA ALA A 112 -14.10 -15.36 11.38
C ALA A 112 -13.70 -15.82 12.79
N PRO A 113 -14.67 -15.93 13.72
CA PRO A 113 -14.42 -16.50 15.03
C PRO A 113 -13.89 -17.95 14.92
N ALA A 114 -12.84 -18.27 15.67
CA ALA A 114 -12.33 -19.63 15.80
C ALA A 114 -13.05 -20.39 16.93
N ALA A 115 -12.78 -21.70 17.06
CA ALA A 115 -13.35 -22.54 18.11
C ALA A 115 -12.99 -22.05 19.53
N THR A 116 -11.83 -21.40 19.69
CA THR A 116 -11.42 -20.79 20.95
C THR A 116 -12.04 -19.39 21.08
N PRO A 117 -12.80 -19.10 22.17
CA PRO A 117 -13.34 -17.76 22.40
C PRO A 117 -12.24 -16.69 22.39
N GLY A 118 -12.51 -15.55 21.73
CA GLY A 118 -11.54 -14.47 21.61
C GLY A 118 -10.53 -14.66 20.48
N ARG A 119 -10.47 -15.82 19.82
CA ARG A 119 -9.59 -16.07 18.69
C ARG A 119 -10.34 -15.91 17.38
N TYR A 120 -9.74 -15.25 16.42
CA TYR A 120 -10.26 -15.00 15.07
C TYR A 120 -9.20 -15.42 14.06
N ARG A 121 -9.62 -15.98 12.92
CA ARG A 121 -8.71 -16.44 11.86
C ARG A 121 -9.29 -16.14 10.49
N ASP A 122 -8.43 -16.12 9.47
CA ASP A 122 -8.95 -16.13 8.10
C ASP A 122 -9.78 -17.39 7.84
N GLU A 123 -10.92 -17.20 7.17
CA GLU A 123 -11.58 -18.31 6.52
C GLU A 123 -10.93 -18.48 5.15
N GLU A 124 -10.05 -19.46 5.03
CA GLU A 124 -9.95 -20.17 3.76
C GLU A 124 -11.30 -20.88 3.60
N ILE A 125 -12.26 -20.22 2.92
CA ILE A 125 -13.45 -20.89 2.37
C ILE A 125 -12.88 -22.07 1.59
N GLY A 126 -13.05 -23.27 2.13
CA GLY A 126 -12.48 -24.48 1.59
C GLY A 126 -12.82 -24.58 0.10
N ARG A 127 -11.80 -24.49 -0.75
CA ARG A 127 -11.89 -25.08 -2.08
C ARG A 127 -11.69 -26.57 -1.89
N ALA A 128 -12.81 -27.28 -1.72
CA ALA A 128 -12.95 -28.63 -2.22
C ALA A 128 -13.11 -28.60 -3.75
#